data_AF-A0A8E2JSU2-F1
#
_entry.id   AF-A0A8E2JSU2-F1
#
_cell.length_a   1.000
_cell.length_b   1.000
_cell.length_c   1.000
_cell.angle_alpha   90.00
_cell.angle_beta   90.00
_cell.angle_gamma   90.00
#
_symmetry.space_group_name_H-M   'P 1'
#
loop_
_entity.id
_entity.type
_entity.pdbx_description
1 polymer ?
#
loop_
_entity_poly.entity_id
_entity_poly.type
_entity_poly.pdbx_seq_one_letter_code
_entity_poly.pdbx_strand_id
1 'polypeptide(L)'
;TYCYTSIKTLSPSNPYANCFTISSSGTFSRVFAADLTSSLAKNTRDGFVIPGLWDGHGHLLQYGELMYSANLFGSKSMDEVLHRLDEHLARNPSMGTRLEWVRGVGWDQAAFGGNMPMAV
;
A
#
# COMPACT_ATOMS: atom_id res chain seq x y z
N THR A 1 25.11 -5.31 -7.58
CA THR A 1 25.34 -5.07 -6.14
C THR A 1 24.75 -3.73 -5.78
N TYR A 2 24.08 -3.64 -4.64
CA TYR A 2 23.46 -2.42 -4.13
C TYR A 2 24.01 -2.15 -2.74
N CYS A 3 24.39 -0.90 -2.47
CA CYS A 3 24.95 -0.49 -1.20
C CYS A 3 24.21 0.73 -0.65
N TYR A 4 24.03 0.75 0.66
CA TYR A 4 23.23 1.72 1.41
C TYR A 4 23.96 2.12 2.69
N THR A 5 23.49 3.17 3.37
CA THR A 5 24.02 3.59 4.68
C THR A 5 23.98 2.44 5.68
N SER A 6 22.87 1.71 5.74
CA SER A 6 22.76 0.47 6.52
C SER A 6 21.62 -0.41 6.03
N ILE A 7 21.79 -1.72 6.20
CA ILE A 7 20.81 -2.76 5.91
C ILE A 7 20.58 -3.54 7.19
N LYS A 8 19.34 -3.59 7.67
CA LYS A 8 18.94 -4.53 8.72
C LYS A 8 18.67 -5.89 8.08
N THR A 9 19.28 -6.95 8.61
CA THR A 9 19.10 -8.31 8.05
C THR A 9 18.12 -9.17 8.85
N LEU A 10 17.83 -8.76 10.10
CA LEU A 10 17.13 -9.56 11.12
C LEU A 10 17.82 -10.90 11.48
N SER A 11 19.04 -11.14 11.00
CA SER A 11 19.85 -12.29 11.42
C SER A 11 20.49 -12.03 12.79
N PRO A 12 20.38 -12.93 13.78
CA PRO A 12 21.04 -12.77 15.08
C PRO A 12 22.57 -12.68 14.98
N SER A 13 23.18 -13.42 14.05
CA SER A 13 24.65 -13.50 13.91
C SER A 13 25.23 -12.35 13.09
N ASN A 14 24.43 -11.73 12.23
CA ASN A 14 24.88 -10.58 11.43
C ASN A 14 23.73 -9.59 11.23
N PRO A 15 23.33 -8.83 12.26
CA PRO A 15 22.12 -8.03 12.25
C PRO A 15 22.16 -6.83 11.30
N TYR A 16 23.36 -6.43 10.84
CA TYR A 16 23.57 -5.29 9.97
C TYR A 16 24.53 -5.60 8.81
N ALA A 17 24.23 -5.05 7.65
CA ALA A 17 25.10 -5.03 6.47
C ALA A 17 25.08 -3.63 5.84
N ASN A 18 25.88 -3.40 4.81
CA ASN A 18 25.79 -2.18 4.01
C ASN A 18 25.69 -2.45 2.50
N CYS A 19 25.90 -3.70 2.06
CA CYS A 19 25.71 -4.10 0.66
C CYS A 19 25.01 -5.45 0.52
N PHE A 20 24.32 -5.63 -0.61
CA PHE A 20 23.81 -6.92 -1.06
C PHE A 20 23.87 -7.07 -2.58
N THR A 21 23.83 -8.32 -3.06
CA THR A 21 23.77 -8.64 -4.49
C THR A 21 22.53 -9.46 -4.77
N ILE A 22 21.79 -9.07 -5.81
CA ILE A 22 20.63 -9.80 -6.33
C ILE A 22 21.05 -10.48 -7.63
N SER A 23 20.68 -11.76 -7.79
CA SER A 23 20.83 -12.49 -9.05
C SER A 23 19.85 -12.01 -10.11
N SER A 24 20.02 -12.42 -11.36
CA SER A 24 19.02 -12.19 -12.42
C SER A 24 17.65 -12.80 -12.10
N SER A 25 17.58 -13.82 -11.25
CA SER A 25 16.34 -14.46 -10.78
C SER A 25 15.66 -13.73 -9.61
N GLY A 26 16.22 -12.62 -9.12
CA GLY A 26 15.63 -11.85 -8.01
C GLY A 26 15.96 -12.36 -6.61
N THR A 27 16.85 -13.33 -6.47
CA THR A 27 17.28 -13.86 -5.15
C THR A 27 18.52 -13.16 -4.62
N PHE A 28 18.61 -12.96 -3.31
CA PHE A 28 19.83 -12.48 -2.66
C PHE A 28 20.94 -13.53 -2.77
N SER A 29 21.98 -13.24 -3.55
CA SER A 29 23.15 -14.10 -3.67
C SER A 29 24.21 -13.80 -2.61
N ARG A 30 24.24 -12.55 -2.12
CA ARG A 30 25.18 -12.09 -1.07
C ARG A 30 24.55 -10.98 -0.25
N VAL A 31 24.79 -11.00 1.07
CA VAL A 31 24.50 -9.90 2.00
C VAL A 31 25.74 -9.74 2.87
N PHE A 32 26.37 -8.56 2.86
CA PHE A 32 27.70 -8.39 3.43
C PHE A 32 28.01 -6.94 3.82
N ALA A 33 29.03 -6.79 4.67
CA ALA A 33 29.65 -5.50 4.96
C ALA A 33 30.82 -5.28 3.99
N ALA A 34 30.67 -4.34 3.06
CA ALA A 34 31.76 -3.82 2.25
C ALA A 34 32.63 -2.88 3.09
N ASP A 35 33.95 -2.97 2.88
CA ASP A 35 34.93 -2.06 3.45
C ASP A 35 34.65 -0.61 3.02
N LEU A 36 34.74 0.32 3.96
CA LEU A 36 34.54 1.76 3.74
C LEU A 36 35.52 2.37 2.72
N THR A 37 36.67 1.74 2.53
CA THR A 37 37.68 2.15 1.55
C THR A 37 37.38 1.66 0.13
N SER A 38 36.47 0.69 -0.01
CA SER A 38 36.13 0.08 -1.30
C SER A 38 35.37 1.06 -2.21
N SER A 39 35.47 0.83 -3.53
CA SER A 39 34.67 1.57 -4.51
C SER A 39 33.15 1.37 -4.33
N LEU A 40 32.74 0.29 -3.65
CA LEU A 40 31.34 0.03 -3.31
C LEU A 40 30.86 0.98 -2.20
N ALA A 41 31.68 1.20 -1.18
CA ALA A 41 31.34 2.14 -0.10
C ALA A 41 31.39 3.61 -0.57
N LYS A 42 32.26 3.94 -1.54
CA LYS A 42 32.29 5.28 -2.15
C LYS A 42 31.04 5.61 -2.96
N ASN A 43 30.36 4.59 -3.50
CA ASN A 43 29.13 4.73 -4.28
C ASN A 43 27.90 4.26 -3.47
N THR A 44 27.99 4.29 -2.14
CA THR A 44 26.85 3.94 -1.28
C THR A 44 25.72 4.94 -1.50
N ARG A 45 24.48 4.45 -1.47
CA ARG A 45 23.28 5.29 -1.52
C ARG A 45 22.93 5.74 -0.12
N ASP A 46 22.57 7.00 0.03
CA ASP A 46 22.00 7.48 1.28
C ASP A 46 20.64 6.80 1.50
N GLY A 47 20.48 6.16 2.66
CA GLY A 47 19.24 5.48 3.03
C GLY A 47 19.45 4.16 3.75
N PHE A 48 18.35 3.62 4.26
CA PHE A 48 18.32 2.41 5.07
C PHE A 48 17.45 1.34 4.40
N VAL A 49 17.88 0.09 4.50
CA VAL A 49 17.14 -1.07 3.96
C VAL A 49 16.73 -1.97 5.11
N ILE A 50 15.49 -2.44 5.05
CA ILE A 50 14.94 -3.47 5.94
C ILE A 50 14.34 -4.59 5.08
N PRO A 51 14.14 -5.80 5.62
CA PRO A 51 13.36 -6.81 4.92
C PRO A 51 11.96 -6.28 4.63
N GLY A 52 11.38 -6.70 3.50
CA GLY A 52 10.02 -6.32 3.15
C GLY A 52 9.05 -6.65 4.27
N LEU A 53 8.09 -5.76 4.51
CA LEU A 53 7.04 -6.01 5.49
C LEU A 53 6.25 -7.24 5.06
N TRP A 54 5.95 -8.11 6.02
CA TRP A 54 5.18 -9.32 5.78
C TRP A 54 3.97 -9.34 6.70
N ASP A 55 2.79 -9.35 6.09
CA ASP A 55 1.52 -9.46 6.80
C ASP A 55 1.08 -10.93 6.79
N GLY A 56 0.98 -11.53 7.98
CA GLY A 56 0.62 -12.93 8.17
C GLY A 56 -0.88 -13.21 8.10
N HIS A 57 -1.73 -12.18 8.07
CA HIS A 57 -3.17 -12.36 8.00
C HIS A 57 -3.86 -11.14 7.36
N GLY A 58 -4.26 -11.30 6.10
CA GLY A 58 -5.01 -10.28 5.38
C GLY A 58 -6.06 -10.86 4.44
N HIS A 59 -7.11 -10.11 4.20
CA HIS A 59 -8.14 -10.39 3.21
C HIS A 59 -7.84 -9.59 1.93
N LEU A 60 -6.93 -10.09 1.09
CA LEU A 60 -6.41 -9.32 -0.05
C LEU A 60 -7.47 -8.92 -1.07
N LEU A 61 -8.42 -9.83 -1.38
CA LEU A 61 -9.51 -9.53 -2.31
C LEU A 61 -10.40 -8.41 -1.76
N GLN A 62 -10.89 -8.54 -0.53
CA GLN A 62 -11.74 -7.52 0.11
C GLN A 62 -11.00 -6.18 0.30
N TYR A 63 -9.69 -6.21 0.55
CA TYR A 63 -8.89 -4.98 0.58
C TYR A 63 -8.86 -4.31 -0.80
N GLY A 64 -8.68 -5.08 -1.87
CA GLY A 64 -8.81 -4.58 -3.24
C GLY A 64 -10.20 -4.00 -3.51
N GLU A 65 -11.27 -4.69 -3.10
CA GLU A 65 -12.64 -4.21 -3.25
C GLU A 65 -12.92 -2.93 -2.46
N LEU A 66 -12.37 -2.80 -1.25
CA LEU A 66 -12.41 -1.58 -0.46
C LEU A 66 -11.74 -0.42 -1.19
N MET A 67 -10.54 -0.63 -1.73
CA MET A 67 -9.78 0.39 -2.48
C MET A 67 -10.45 0.76 -3.80
N TYR A 68 -11.19 -0.17 -4.40
CA TYR A 68 -11.93 0.04 -5.64
C TYR A 68 -13.33 0.66 -5.42
N SER A 69 -13.83 0.69 -4.19
CA SER A 69 -15.13 1.27 -3.85
C SER A 69 -15.05 2.79 -3.65
N ALA A 70 -16.18 3.48 -3.85
CA ALA A 70 -16.32 4.86 -3.42
C ALA A 70 -16.12 4.95 -1.90
N ASN A 71 -15.19 5.82 -1.47
CA ASN A 71 -14.89 6.04 -0.07
C ASN A 71 -15.89 7.01 0.55
N LEU A 72 -16.83 6.47 1.35
CA LEU A 72 -17.88 7.23 2.03
C LEU A 72 -17.57 7.46 3.52
N PHE A 73 -16.37 7.07 3.98
CA PHE A 73 -15.97 7.31 5.37
C PHE A 73 -15.94 8.80 5.67
N GLY A 74 -16.57 9.16 6.79
CA GLY A 74 -16.60 10.51 7.31
C GLY A 74 -17.56 11.47 6.61
N SER A 75 -18.35 11.02 5.62
CA SER A 75 -19.42 11.82 5.01
C SER A 75 -20.38 12.38 6.08
N LYS A 76 -20.72 13.66 5.96
CA LYS A 76 -21.53 14.41 6.94
C LYS A 76 -23.00 14.55 6.55
N SER A 77 -23.37 14.15 5.35
CA SER A 77 -24.74 14.14 4.86
C SER A 77 -24.91 13.14 3.72
N MET A 78 -26.16 12.84 3.38
CA MET A 78 -26.49 12.06 2.18
C MET A 78 -26.10 12.80 0.89
N ASP A 79 -26.17 14.14 0.88
CA ASP A 79 -25.73 14.93 -0.27
C ASP A 79 -24.23 14.75 -0.52
N GLU A 80 -23.41 14.68 0.55
CA GLU A 80 -21.98 14.41 0.43
C GLU A 80 -21.72 12.97 -0.06
N VAL A 81 -22.52 12.00 0.39
CA VAL A 81 -22.44 10.62 -0.12
C VAL A 81 -22.70 10.59 -1.62
N LEU A 82 -23.78 11.23 -2.09
CA LEU A 82 -24.12 11.30 -3.51
C LEU A 82 -23.02 12.01 -4.31
N HIS A 83 -22.52 13.14 -3.81
CA HIS A 83 -21.44 13.87 -4.46
C HIS A 83 -20.18 13.00 -4.63
N ARG A 84 -19.77 12.26 -3.60
CA ARG A 84 -18.61 11.36 -3.68
C ARG A 84 -18.84 10.19 -4.63
N LEU A 85 -20.07 9.69 -4.73
CA LEU A 85 -20.44 8.66 -5.71
C LEU A 85 -20.34 9.20 -7.13
N ASP A 86 -20.82 10.42 -7.39
CA ASP A 86 -20.70 11.08 -8.70
C ASP A 86 -19.23 11.31 -9.08
N GLU A 87 -18.41 11.80 -8.16
CA GLU A 87 -16.96 11.94 -8.38
C GLU A 87 -16.24 10.61 -8.63
N HIS A 88 -16.72 9.53 -8.00
CA HIS A 88 -16.17 8.20 -8.21
C HIS A 88 -16.54 7.65 -9.59
N LEU A 89 -17.79 7.83 -10.02
CA LEU A 89 -18.26 7.46 -11.37
C LEU A 89 -17.57 8.29 -12.46
N ALA A 90 -17.39 9.60 -12.26
CA ALA A 90 -16.71 10.47 -13.21
C ALA A 90 -15.25 10.06 -13.46
N ARG A 91 -14.57 9.55 -12.43
CA ARG A 91 -13.19 9.01 -12.54
C ARG A 91 -13.14 7.59 -13.10
N ASN A 92 -14.24 6.85 -13.05
CA ASN A 92 -14.33 5.45 -13.45
C ASN A 92 -15.55 5.21 -14.37
N PRO A 93 -15.53 5.73 -15.61
CA PRO A 93 -16.70 5.77 -16.49
C PRO A 93 -17.20 4.39 -16.97
N SER A 94 -16.46 3.31 -16.70
CA SER A 94 -16.90 1.93 -16.98
C SER A 94 -17.85 1.36 -15.92
N MET A 95 -17.88 1.97 -14.72
CA MET A 95 -18.74 1.58 -13.60
C MET A 95 -20.19 2.03 -13.78
N GLY A 96 -21.08 1.46 -12.96
CA GLY A 96 -22.52 1.76 -13.02
C GLY A 96 -23.25 1.07 -14.17
N THR A 97 -22.60 0.08 -14.80
CA THR A 97 -23.18 -0.70 -15.89
C THR A 97 -23.71 -2.04 -15.39
N ARG A 98 -24.46 -2.77 -16.23
CA ARG A 98 -24.93 -4.13 -15.90
C ARG A 98 -23.78 -5.10 -15.57
N LEU A 99 -22.61 -4.86 -16.15
CA LEU A 99 -21.43 -5.72 -15.99
C LEU A 99 -20.53 -5.28 -14.83
N GLU A 100 -20.58 -4.00 -14.43
CA GLU A 100 -19.71 -3.43 -13.42
C GLU A 100 -20.51 -2.45 -12.55
N TRP A 101 -20.92 -2.92 -11.37
CA TRP A 101 -21.69 -2.11 -10.44
C TRP A 101 -20.82 -1.09 -9.71
N VAL A 102 -21.39 0.08 -9.45
CA VAL A 102 -20.80 1.02 -8.50
C VAL A 102 -20.92 0.43 -7.09
N ARG A 103 -19.81 0.49 -6.34
CA ARG A 103 -19.73 0.02 -4.96
C ARG A 103 -19.23 1.17 -4.10
N GLY A 104 -19.72 1.24 -2.86
CA GLY A 104 -19.33 2.28 -1.90
C GLY A 104 -19.41 1.75 -0.47
N VAL A 105 -18.55 2.25 0.41
CA VAL A 105 -18.44 1.77 1.79
C VAL A 105 -18.06 2.90 2.74
N GLY A 106 -18.55 2.81 3.99
CA GLY A 106 -18.10 3.66 5.09
C GLY A 106 -19.04 4.79 5.52
N TRP A 107 -20.25 4.88 4.95
CA TRP A 107 -21.26 5.82 5.44
C TRP A 107 -21.70 5.47 6.87
N ASP A 108 -22.19 6.48 7.61
CA ASP A 108 -22.61 6.35 9.00
C ASP A 108 -23.93 7.13 9.22
N GLN A 109 -24.99 6.44 9.61
CA GLN A 109 -26.30 7.04 9.84
C GLN A 109 -26.31 8.07 10.98
N ALA A 110 -25.36 7.98 11.92
CA ALA A 110 -25.24 8.98 12.98
C ALA A 110 -24.94 10.38 12.40
N ALA A 111 -24.25 10.44 11.26
CA ALA A 111 -24.00 11.69 10.54
C ALA A 111 -25.24 12.21 9.80
N PHE A 112 -26.25 11.37 9.56
CA PHE A 112 -27.44 11.69 8.75
C PHE A 112 -28.68 11.95 9.61
N GLY A 113 -28.49 12.32 10.87
CA GLY A 113 -29.58 12.52 11.83
C GLY A 113 -30.30 11.23 12.22
N GLY A 114 -29.62 10.08 12.14
CA GLY A 114 -30.18 8.75 12.43
C GLY A 114 -30.96 8.14 11.26
N ASN A 115 -31.06 8.83 10.13
CA ASN A 115 -31.75 8.30 8.96
C ASN A 115 -30.85 7.33 8.20
N MET A 116 -31.42 6.18 7.84
CA MET A 116 -30.75 5.23 6.96
C MET A 116 -30.85 5.69 5.50
N PRO A 117 -29.83 5.43 4.67
CA PRO A 117 -29.98 5.53 3.22
C PRO A 117 -31.11 4.61 2.73
N MET A 118 -31.98 5.12 1.88
CA MET A 118 -33.12 4.38 1.32
C MET A 118 -33.02 4.38 -0.20
N ALA A 119 -33.40 3.27 -0.83
CA ALA A 119 -33.71 3.26 -2.25
C ALA A 119 -35.08 3.92 -2.46
N VAL A 120 -35.20 4.77 -3.48
CA VAL A 120 -36.45 5.43 -3.88
C VAL A 120 -37.17 4.59 -4.93
#